data_AF-A0ABD2P821-F1
#
_entry.id   AF-A0ABD2P821-F1
#
_cell.length_a   1.000
_cell.length_b   1.000
_cell.length_c   1.000
_cell.angle_alpha   90.00
_cell.angle_beta   90.00
_cell.angle_gamma   90.00
#
_symmetry.space_group_name_H-M   'P 1'
#
loop_
_entity.id
_entity.type
_entity.pdbx_description
1 polymer ?
#
loop_
_entity_poly.entity_id
_entity_poly.type
_entity_poly.pdbx_seq_one_letter_code
_entity_poly.pdbx_strand_id
1 'polypeptide(L)'
;MIYDYEPTEGEGEGEHEGSSLNPDTEYVHAKAFLQKASSATGENLYDHLSDVLNKILSERPENIIDFFEEYSRKVKERRFKSGLDHLEDIYVPKARYELSTKMMQLFKPIKLEEPSTMDPADLELADMTQNNMLQLLFFLEQAGLGVPRTEMFTLMVAIKRLIQTEPISSIR
;
A
#
# COMPACT_ATOMS: atom_id res chain seq x y z
N MET A 1 8.81 23.31 -18.01
CA MET A 1 9.73 22.25 -18.45
C MET A 1 8.99 21.44 -19.49
N ILE A 2 9.30 21.73 -20.75
CA ILE A 2 8.78 21.06 -21.94
C ILE A 2 9.82 19.97 -22.24
N TYR A 3 9.40 18.71 -22.34
CA TYR A 3 10.30 17.63 -22.74
C TYR A 3 10.30 17.57 -24.26
N ASP A 4 11.42 18.00 -24.85
CA ASP A 4 11.70 17.81 -26.27
C ASP A 4 12.05 16.33 -26.51
N TYR A 5 11.28 15.70 -27.38
CA TYR A 5 11.49 14.34 -27.86
C TYR A 5 12.39 14.42 -29.10
N GLU A 6 13.64 13.98 -28.99
CA GLU A 6 14.51 13.79 -30.15
C GLU A 6 14.25 12.41 -30.78
N PRO A 7 13.91 12.32 -32.07
CA PRO A 7 13.75 11.05 -32.74
C PRO A 7 15.13 10.53 -33.18
N THR A 8 15.50 9.33 -32.73
CA THR A 8 16.67 8.63 -33.27
C THR A 8 16.36 8.16 -34.69
N GLU A 9 17.04 8.75 -35.68
CA GLU A 9 17.10 8.28 -37.05
C GLU A 9 17.77 6.90 -37.09
N GLY A 10 17.00 5.88 -37.46
CA GLY A 10 17.43 4.52 -37.67
C GLY A 10 16.67 3.97 -38.86
N GLU A 11 17.39 3.90 -39.98
CA GLU A 11 16.98 3.58 -41.34
C GLU A 11 16.01 2.41 -41.49
N GLY A 12 14.97 2.66 -42.29
CA GLY A 12 14.02 1.69 -42.78
C GLY A 12 13.32 2.28 -44.00
N GLU A 13 14.09 2.55 -45.05
CA GLU A 13 13.52 2.71 -46.40
C GLU A 13 12.89 1.38 -46.80
N GLY A 14 11.57 1.41 -47.04
CA GLY A 14 10.78 0.23 -47.33
C GLY A 14 9.37 0.65 -47.69
N GLU A 15 9.25 1.23 -48.87
CA GLU A 15 8.15 1.01 -49.81
C GLU A 15 6.72 1.32 -49.33
N HIS A 16 6.16 2.38 -49.92
CA HIS A 16 4.72 2.50 -50.17
C HIS A 16 4.26 1.31 -51.03
N GLU A 17 3.99 0.17 -50.41
CA GLU A 17 3.20 -0.90 -51.02
C GLU A 17 1.87 -0.99 -50.30
N GLY A 18 0.79 -0.76 -51.05
CA GLY A 18 -0.55 -1.16 -50.64
C GLY A 18 -0.57 -2.68 -50.47
N SER A 19 -0.17 -3.15 -49.29
CA SER A 19 -0.29 -4.54 -48.93
C SER A 19 -1.76 -4.82 -48.69
N SER A 20 -2.33 -5.68 -49.54
CA SER A 20 -3.59 -6.36 -49.26
C SER A 20 -3.39 -7.24 -48.03
N LEU A 21 -3.38 -6.62 -46.85
CA LEU A 21 -3.43 -7.32 -45.58
C LEU A 21 -4.75 -8.10 -45.58
N ASN A 22 -4.67 -9.40 -45.33
CA ASN A 22 -5.88 -10.21 -45.21
C ASN A 22 -6.75 -9.55 -44.12
N PRO A 23 -8.02 -9.22 -44.40
CA PRO A 23 -8.88 -8.51 -43.44
C PRO A 23 -8.99 -9.25 -42.11
N ASP A 24 -8.83 -10.58 -42.15
CA ASP A 24 -8.79 -11.43 -40.97
C ASP A 24 -7.58 -11.16 -40.05
N THR A 25 -6.41 -10.86 -40.62
CA THR A 25 -5.20 -10.56 -39.83
C THR A 25 -5.26 -9.19 -39.16
N GLU A 26 -5.84 -8.20 -39.85
CA GLU A 26 -6.03 -6.86 -39.30
C GLU A 26 -7.07 -6.89 -38.17
N TYR A 27 -8.16 -7.65 -38.36
CA TYR A 27 -9.17 -7.88 -37.33
C TYR A 27 -8.61 -8.49 -36.05
N VAL A 28 -7.77 -9.53 -36.16
CA VAL A 28 -7.14 -10.17 -35.00
C VAL A 28 -6.19 -9.20 -34.29
N HIS A 29 -5.41 -8.42 -35.03
CA HIS A 29 -4.53 -7.40 -34.46
C HIS A 29 -5.31 -6.31 -33.72
N ALA A 30 -6.38 -5.80 -34.32
CA ALA A 30 -7.24 -4.79 -33.69
C ALA A 30 -7.91 -5.33 -32.40
N LYS A 31 -8.38 -6.58 -32.42
CA LYS A 31 -8.95 -7.22 -31.24
C LYS A 31 -7.92 -7.39 -30.13
N ALA A 32 -6.72 -7.89 -30.45
CA ALA A 32 -5.64 -8.04 -29.48
C ALA A 32 -5.22 -6.69 -28.87
N PHE A 33 -5.22 -5.63 -29.68
CA PHE A 33 -4.96 -4.26 -29.23
C PHE A 33 -6.01 -3.76 -28.22
N LEU A 34 -7.31 -3.95 -28.52
CA LEU A 34 -8.41 -3.53 -27.63
C LEU A 34 -8.48 -4.35 -26.33
N GLN A 35 -7.97 -5.58 -26.35
CA GLN A 35 -7.90 -6.46 -25.18
C GLN A 35 -6.70 -6.17 -24.26
N LYS A 36 -5.77 -5.31 -24.67
CA LYS A 36 -4.65 -4.91 -23.82
C LYS A 36 -5.17 -4.18 -22.58
N ALA A 37 -4.85 -4.70 -21.40
CA ALA A 37 -5.27 -4.12 -20.12
C ALA A 37 -4.49 -2.83 -19.82
N SER A 38 -5.19 -1.83 -19.27
CA SER A 38 -4.57 -0.64 -18.70
C SER A 38 -3.88 -1.01 -17.37
N SER A 39 -2.62 -0.64 -17.21
CA SER A 39 -1.85 -0.89 -15.98
C SER A 39 -2.38 -0.12 -14.76
N ALA A 40 -3.13 0.96 -14.98
CA ALA A 40 -3.67 1.81 -13.90
C ALA A 40 -5.01 1.30 -13.35
N THR A 41 -5.87 0.75 -14.20
CA THR A 41 -7.23 0.31 -13.82
C THR A 41 -7.37 -1.21 -13.85
N GLY A 42 -6.46 -1.93 -14.51
CA GLY A 42 -6.57 -3.37 -14.76
C GLY A 42 -7.67 -3.74 -15.76
N GLU A 43 -8.38 -2.77 -16.32
CA GLU A 43 -9.47 -2.99 -17.26
C GLU A 43 -8.98 -2.94 -18.71
N ASN A 44 -9.64 -3.72 -19.56
CA ASN A 44 -9.45 -3.68 -21.01
C ASN A 44 -10.63 -2.91 -21.66
N LEU A 45 -10.38 -2.32 -22.84
CA LEU A 45 -11.39 -1.54 -23.55
C LEU A 45 -12.44 -2.45 -24.20
N TYR A 46 -12.02 -3.64 -24.65
CA TYR A 46 -12.89 -4.61 -25.32
C TYR A 46 -14.06 -5.07 -24.44
N ASP A 47 -13.79 -5.47 -23.20
CA ASP A 47 -14.84 -5.92 -22.27
C ASP A 47 -15.71 -4.76 -21.81
N HIS A 48 -15.11 -3.57 -21.62
CA HIS A 48 -15.89 -2.37 -21.26
C HIS A 48 -16.94 -2.03 -22.32
N LEU A 49 -16.52 -1.95 -23.60
CA LEU A 49 -17.46 -1.67 -24.69
C LEU A 49 -18.47 -2.79 -24.88
N SER A 50 -18.06 -4.05 -24.71
CA SER A 50 -18.96 -5.20 -24.80
C SER A 50 -20.07 -5.13 -23.74
N ASP A 51 -19.73 -4.76 -22.52
CA ASP A 51 -20.70 -4.56 -21.43
C ASP A 51 -21.67 -3.41 -21.68
N VAL A 52 -21.15 -2.27 -22.15
CA VAL A 52 -21.97 -1.10 -22.49
C VAL A 52 -22.96 -1.47 -23.59
N LEU A 53 -22.50 -2.16 -24.64
CA LEU A 53 -23.37 -2.65 -25.71
C LEU A 53 -24.40 -3.66 -25.20
N ASN A 54 -24.00 -4.63 -24.38
CA ASN A 54 -24.94 -5.57 -23.75
C ASN A 54 -26.02 -4.84 -22.94
N LYS A 55 -25.64 -3.76 -22.23
CA LYS A 55 -26.57 -2.96 -21.44
C LYS A 55 -27.56 -2.21 -22.31
N ILE A 56 -27.08 -1.56 -23.37
CA ILE A 56 -27.92 -0.84 -24.34
C ILE A 56 -28.88 -1.80 -25.06
N LEU A 57 -28.39 -2.97 -25.48
CA LEU A 57 -29.21 -3.99 -26.15
C LEU A 57 -30.30 -4.57 -25.25
N SER A 58 -30.07 -4.60 -23.93
CA SER A 58 -31.06 -5.05 -22.95
C SER A 58 -32.17 -4.02 -22.69
N GLU A 59 -31.85 -2.73 -22.69
CA GLU A 59 -32.80 -1.66 -22.34
C GLU A 59 -33.48 -1.04 -23.57
N ARG A 60 -32.86 -1.12 -24.75
CA ARG A 60 -33.35 -0.59 -26.05
C ARG A 60 -33.99 0.81 -25.96
N PRO A 61 -33.25 1.83 -25.54
CA PRO A 61 -33.76 3.20 -25.51
C PRO A 61 -33.94 3.77 -26.93
N GLU A 62 -34.82 4.75 -27.09
CA GLU A 62 -35.09 5.38 -28.40
C GLU A 62 -33.91 6.24 -28.89
N ASN A 63 -33.25 6.98 -28.00
CA ASN A 63 -32.12 7.88 -28.34
C ASN A 63 -30.79 7.37 -27.75
N ILE A 64 -30.24 6.31 -28.33
CA ILE A 64 -29.05 5.61 -27.80
C ILE A 64 -27.83 6.53 -27.71
N ILE A 65 -27.62 7.40 -28.70
CA ILE A 65 -26.42 8.24 -28.80
C ILE A 65 -26.35 9.25 -27.64
N ASP A 66 -27.48 9.86 -27.28
CA ASP A 66 -27.54 10.88 -26.22
C ASP A 66 -27.26 10.28 -24.83
N PHE A 67 -27.68 9.03 -24.60
CA PHE A 67 -27.50 8.33 -23.33
C PHE A 67 -26.23 7.46 -23.29
N PHE A 68 -25.49 7.31 -24.40
CA PHE A 68 -24.34 6.41 -24.48
C PHE A 68 -23.30 6.71 -23.39
N GLU A 69 -23.00 7.98 -23.16
CA GLU A 69 -22.05 8.41 -22.13
C GLU A 69 -22.55 8.15 -20.70
N GLU A 70 -23.87 8.15 -20.51
CA GLU A 70 -24.45 7.79 -19.22
C GLU A 70 -24.33 6.29 -18.95
N TYR A 71 -24.51 5.46 -19.98
CA TYR A 71 -24.31 4.01 -19.89
C TYR A 71 -22.86 3.63 -19.65
N SER A 72 -21.91 4.27 -20.35
CA SER A 72 -20.48 4.04 -20.13
C SER A 72 -20.07 4.37 -18.69
N ARG A 73 -20.57 5.50 -18.17
CA ARG A 73 -20.39 5.91 -16.76
C ARG A 73 -20.96 4.88 -15.78
N LYS A 74 -22.21 4.45 -15.98
CA LYS A 74 -22.87 3.46 -15.10
C LYS A 74 -22.14 2.11 -15.09
N VAL A 75 -21.62 1.65 -16.23
CA VAL A 75 -20.83 0.41 -16.31
C VAL A 75 -19.51 0.57 -15.55
N LYS A 76 -18.85 1.72 -15.70
CA LYS A 76 -17.59 2.01 -14.99
C LYS A 76 -17.79 2.09 -13.47
N GLU A 77 -18.87 2.70 -13.01
CA GLU A 77 -19.20 2.77 -11.59
C GLU A 77 -19.50 1.39 -10.99
N ARG A 78 -20.18 0.51 -11.74
CA ARG A 78 -20.45 -0.87 -11.29
C ARG A 78 -19.20 -1.73 -11.20
N ARG A 79 -18.26 -1.55 -12.13
CA ARG A 79 -16.98 -2.28 -12.15
C ARG A 79 -15.93 -1.70 -11.23
N PHE A 80 -16.13 -0.48 -10.72
CA PHE A 80 -15.23 0.15 -9.77
C PHE A 80 -15.19 -0.66 -8.47
N LYS A 81 -14.13 -1.46 -8.32
CA LYS A 81 -13.77 -2.07 -7.04
C LYS A 81 -13.06 -1.01 -6.23
N SER A 82 -13.65 -0.56 -5.12
CA SER A 82 -12.90 0.26 -4.17
C SER A 82 -11.67 -0.55 -3.73
N GLY A 83 -10.50 0.06 -3.66
CA GLY A 83 -9.25 -0.61 -3.25
C GLY A 83 -9.25 -1.21 -1.84
N LEU A 84 -10.41 -1.23 -1.17
CA LEU A 84 -10.68 -1.82 0.14
C LEU A 84 -11.26 -3.24 0.04
N ASP A 85 -11.74 -3.65 -1.13
CA ASP A 85 -12.29 -5.00 -1.37
C ASP A 85 -11.22 -5.89 -2.01
N HIS A 86 -10.09 -6.02 -1.33
CA HIS A 86 -8.98 -6.89 -1.73
C HIS A 86 -8.83 -7.98 -0.67
N LEU A 87 -8.99 -9.24 -1.07
CA LEU A 87 -8.69 -10.42 -0.24
C LEU A 87 -7.17 -10.62 -0.06
N GLU A 88 -6.37 -9.95 -0.90
CA GLU A 88 -4.91 -10.01 -0.86
C GLU A 88 -4.33 -8.90 0.01
N ASP A 89 -3.16 -9.19 0.60
CA ASP A 89 -2.44 -8.25 1.44
C ASP A 89 -2.12 -6.96 0.67
N ILE A 90 -2.52 -5.84 1.26
CA ILE A 90 -2.24 -4.49 0.74
C ILE A 90 -0.72 -4.33 0.64
N TYR A 91 -0.23 -3.87 -0.50
CA TYR A 91 1.17 -3.53 -0.67
C TYR A 91 1.56 -2.45 0.36
N VAL A 92 2.34 -2.84 1.36
CA VAL A 92 2.91 -1.90 2.34
C VAL A 92 4.21 -1.33 1.76
N PRO A 93 4.33 0.00 1.62
CA PRO A 93 5.59 0.62 1.18
C PRO A 93 6.77 0.17 2.05
N LYS A 94 7.93 -0.09 1.43
CA LYS A 94 9.13 -0.64 2.09
C LYS A 94 9.49 0.09 3.40
N ALA A 95 9.43 1.42 3.41
CA ALA A 95 9.76 2.22 4.59
C ALA A 95 8.87 1.93 5.81
N ARG A 96 7.56 1.73 5.60
CA ARG A 96 6.61 1.41 6.70
C ARG A 96 6.84 0.00 7.21
N TYR A 97 7.16 -0.93 6.31
CA TYR A 97 7.48 -2.32 6.66
C TYR A 97 8.76 -2.45 7.49
N GLU A 98 9.81 -1.69 7.14
CA GLU A 98 11.06 -1.68 7.91
C GLU A 98 10.86 -1.13 9.32
N LEU A 99 10.09 -0.03 9.45
CA LEU A 99 9.78 0.56 10.76
C LEU A 99 8.96 -0.40 11.63
N SER A 100 7.92 -1.02 11.07
CA SER A 100 7.07 -1.97 11.81
C SER A 100 7.84 -3.20 12.25
N THR A 101 8.77 -3.69 11.43
CA THR A 101 9.64 -4.81 11.78
C THR A 101 10.51 -4.48 13.00
N LYS A 102 11.09 -3.27 13.05
CA LYS A 102 11.87 -2.80 14.20
C LYS A 102 11.00 -2.66 15.45
N MET A 103 9.82 -2.05 15.33
CA MET A 103 8.88 -1.93 16.45
C MET A 103 8.42 -3.28 16.99
N MET A 104 8.14 -4.25 16.10
CA MET A 104 7.70 -5.59 16.51
C MET A 104 8.78 -6.37 17.25
N GLN A 105 10.07 -6.10 17.00
CA GLN A 105 11.16 -6.70 17.78
C GLN A 105 11.14 -6.25 19.24
N LEU A 106 10.71 -5.02 19.54
CA LEU A 106 10.65 -4.48 20.92
C LEU A 106 9.69 -5.28 21.80
N PHE A 107 8.56 -5.73 21.25
CA PHE A 107 7.53 -6.49 21.98
C PHE A 107 7.84 -7.98 22.15
N LYS A 108 8.90 -8.50 21.52
CA LYS A 108 9.31 -9.90 21.70
C LYS A 108 10.00 -10.04 23.06
N PRO A 109 9.63 -11.05 23.88
CA PRO A 109 10.29 -11.30 25.15
C PRO A 109 11.76 -11.58 24.93
N ILE A 110 12.62 -10.96 25.76
CA ILE A 110 14.05 -11.21 25.75
C ILE A 110 14.26 -12.56 26.44
N LYS A 111 14.95 -13.48 25.76
CA LYS A 111 15.33 -14.76 26.35
C LYS A 111 16.44 -14.48 27.35
N LEU A 112 16.17 -14.65 28.64
CA LEU A 112 17.18 -14.62 29.69
C LEU A 112 18.08 -15.85 29.49
N GLU A 113 19.35 -15.65 29.16
CA GLU A 113 20.26 -16.78 28.90
C GLU A 113 20.80 -17.44 30.17
N GLU A 114 20.63 -16.89 31.36
CA GLU A 114 21.04 -17.55 32.60
C GLU A 114 20.05 -17.26 33.74
N PRO A 115 19.75 -18.25 34.61
CA PRO A 115 19.06 -17.95 35.86
C PRO A 115 19.98 -17.05 36.68
N SER A 116 19.56 -15.78 36.85
CA SER A 116 20.26 -14.83 37.70
C SER A 116 20.57 -15.48 39.03
N THR A 117 21.85 -15.54 39.40
CA THR A 117 22.32 -16.02 40.71
C THR A 117 22.10 -14.98 41.81
N MET A 118 21.47 -13.85 41.48
CA MET A 118 21.16 -12.78 42.44
C MET A 118 19.88 -13.12 43.21
N ASP A 119 19.92 -12.87 44.53
CA ASP A 119 18.77 -12.99 45.42
C ASP A 119 17.59 -12.16 44.86
N PRO A 120 16.33 -12.63 44.93
CA PRO A 120 15.18 -11.90 44.38
C PRO A 120 15.01 -10.48 44.96
N ALA A 121 15.52 -10.23 46.17
CA ALA A 121 15.54 -8.91 46.80
C ALA A 121 16.54 -7.94 46.12
N ASP A 122 17.67 -8.43 45.62
CA ASP A 122 18.65 -7.62 44.88
C ASP A 122 18.21 -7.37 43.44
N LEU A 123 17.35 -8.24 42.87
CA LEU A 123 16.70 -7.99 41.58
C LEU A 123 15.68 -6.84 41.67
N GLU A 124 14.94 -6.79 42.78
CA GLU A 124 13.98 -5.71 43.08
C GLU A 124 14.69 -4.40 43.45
N LEU A 125 15.87 -4.48 44.08
CA LEU A 125 16.71 -3.31 44.37
C LEU A 125 17.52 -2.83 43.15
N ALA A 126 17.93 -3.73 42.26
CA ALA A 126 18.51 -3.41 40.95
C ALA A 126 17.46 -2.87 39.96
N ASP A 127 16.16 -2.93 40.31
CA ASP A 127 15.10 -2.12 39.69
C ASP A 127 15.24 -0.63 40.07
N MET A 128 16.47 -0.12 40.07
CA MET A 128 16.84 1.30 40.24
C MET A 128 16.41 2.18 39.05
N THR A 129 15.61 1.67 38.11
CA THR A 129 15.19 2.36 36.87
C THR A 129 13.73 2.81 36.90
N GLN A 130 13.21 3.13 38.09
CA GLN A 130 11.84 3.56 38.41
C GLN A 130 11.32 4.84 37.72
N ASN A 131 11.78 5.17 36.53
CA ASN A 131 11.05 6.09 35.65
C ASN A 131 9.78 5.38 35.18
N ASN A 132 8.75 5.40 36.03
CA ASN A 132 7.42 4.97 35.64
C ASN A 132 6.87 5.98 34.62
N MET A 133 7.21 5.78 33.35
CA MET A 133 6.84 6.65 32.24
C MET A 133 5.31 6.79 32.11
N LEU A 134 4.56 5.77 32.54
CA LEU A 134 3.09 5.82 32.57
C LEU A 134 2.59 6.76 33.67
N GLN A 135 3.24 6.78 34.84
CA GLN A 135 2.97 7.75 35.90
C GLN A 135 3.36 9.17 35.47
N LEU A 136 4.47 9.34 34.77
CA LEU A 136 4.86 10.64 34.19
C LEU A 136 3.83 11.13 33.17
N LEU A 137 3.35 10.23 32.30
CA LEU A 137 2.29 10.55 31.36
C LEU A 137 1.01 11.02 32.06
N PHE A 138 0.61 10.37 33.16
CA PHE A 138 -0.54 10.81 33.95
C PHE A 138 -0.41 12.28 34.40
N PHE A 139 0.76 12.68 34.91
CA PHE A 139 1.01 14.06 35.33
C PHE A 139 1.08 15.04 34.15
N LEU A 140 1.64 14.62 33.01
CA LEU A 140 1.64 15.44 31.79
C LEU A 140 0.20 15.65 31.28
N GLU A 141 -0.62 14.60 31.26
CA GLU A 141 -2.02 14.65 30.86
C GLU A 141 -2.82 15.64 31.74
N GLN A 142 -2.54 15.70 33.06
CA GLN A 142 -3.16 16.70 33.95
C GLN A 142 -2.78 18.15 33.58
N ALA A 143 -1.59 18.36 33.02
CA ALA A 143 -1.13 19.66 32.53
C ALA A 143 -1.63 19.97 31.10
N GLY A 144 -2.40 19.09 30.47
CA GLY A 144 -2.83 19.22 29.08
C GLY A 144 -1.71 19.02 28.05
N LEU A 145 -0.59 18.42 28.47
CA LEU A 145 0.57 18.09 27.63
C LEU A 145 0.68 16.57 27.55
N GLY A 146 1.21 16.01 26.46
CA GLY A 146 1.46 14.57 26.45
C GLY A 146 1.57 13.94 25.08
N VAL A 147 2.10 12.73 25.09
CA VAL A 147 2.19 11.83 23.95
C VAL A 147 1.10 10.77 24.11
N PRO A 148 0.49 10.23 23.04
CA PRO A 148 -0.49 9.15 23.16
C PRO A 148 0.00 7.98 24.02
N ARG A 149 -0.91 7.39 24.82
CA ARG A 149 -0.60 6.27 25.73
C ARG A 149 0.12 5.11 25.04
N THR A 150 -0.27 4.80 23.80
CA THR A 150 0.34 3.73 22.99
C THR A 150 1.83 3.98 22.70
N GLU A 151 2.19 5.22 22.39
CA GLU A 151 3.58 5.60 22.08
C GLU A 151 4.42 5.64 23.36
N MET A 152 3.86 6.16 24.47
CA MET A 152 4.53 6.14 25.77
C MET A 152 4.82 4.72 26.25
N PHE A 153 3.88 3.79 26.05
CA PHE A 153 4.09 2.39 26.37
C PHE A 153 5.23 1.78 25.52
N THR A 154 5.26 2.10 24.23
CA THR A 154 6.33 1.64 23.33
C THR A 154 7.70 2.18 23.76
N LEU A 155 7.78 3.45 24.16
CA LEU A 155 8.99 4.06 24.72
C LEU A 155 9.44 3.36 26.01
N MET A 156 8.51 3.08 26.93
CA MET A 156 8.81 2.36 28.16
C MET A 156 9.40 0.96 27.87
N VAL A 157 8.83 0.22 26.92
CA VAL A 157 9.34 -1.10 26.53
C VAL A 157 10.73 -0.99 25.88
N ALA A 158 10.96 0.02 25.03
CA ALA A 158 12.26 0.26 24.41
C ALA A 158 13.34 0.57 25.46
N ILE A 159 13.03 1.42 26.44
CA ILE A 159 13.93 1.74 27.57
C ILE A 159 14.26 0.48 28.38
N LYS A 160 13.26 -0.32 28.74
CA LYS A 160 13.46 -1.58 29.48
C LYS A 160 14.36 -2.55 28.72
N ARG A 161 14.19 -2.63 27.40
CA ARG A 161 15.06 -3.44 26.54
C ARG A 161 16.50 -2.91 26.51
N LEU A 162 16.67 -1.59 26.41
CA LEU A 162 18.00 -0.96 26.37
C LEU A 162 18.81 -1.22 27.65
N ILE A 163 18.16 -1.11 28.82
CA ILE A 163 18.77 -1.42 30.13
C ILE A 163 19.29 -2.86 30.19
N GLN A 164 18.59 -3.79 29.55
CA GLN A 164 18.98 -5.20 29.55
C GLN A 164 20.07 -5.51 28.52
N THR A 165 20.19 -4.73 27.45
CA THR A 165 21.17 -4.98 26.38
C THR A 165 22.51 -4.26 26.57
N GLU A 166 22.50 -3.08 27.18
CA GLU A 166 23.70 -2.24 27.33
C GLU A 166 23.94 -1.88 28.80
N PRO A 167 25.21 -1.90 29.30
CA PRO A 167 25.52 -1.50 30.66
C PRO A 167 25.48 0.04 30.80
N ILE A 168 24.30 0.57 31.11
CA ILE A 168 24.04 2.01 31.24
C ILE A 168 23.84 2.42 32.71
N SER A 169 24.44 3.55 33.09
CA SER A 169 24.38 4.06 34.47
C SER A 169 23.14 4.89 34.77
N SER A 170 22.51 5.52 33.78
CA SER A 170 21.32 6.35 33.96
C SER A 170 20.55 6.50 32.65
N ILE A 171 19.22 6.43 32.72
CA ILE A 171 18.29 6.77 31.65
C ILE A 171 17.29 7.79 32.20
N ARG A 172 16.93 8.78 31.39
CA ARG A 172 15.86 9.76 31.66
C ARG A 172 15.12 10.08 30.37
#